data_AF-B9Z2G5-F1
#
_entry.id   AF-B9Z2G5-F1
#
_cell.length_a   1.000
_cell.length_b   1.000
_cell.length_c   1.000
_cell.angle_alpha   90.00
_cell.angle_beta   90.00
_cell.angle_gamma   90.00
#
_symmetry.space_group_name_H-M   'P 1'
#
loop_
_entity.id
_entity.type
_entity.pdbx_description
1 polymer ?
#
loop_
_entity_poly.entity_id
_entity_poly.type
_entity_poly.pdbx_seq_one_letter_code
_entity_poly.pdbx_strand_id
1 'polypeptide(L)'
;MNTEQEGADHSEKAANEQWRQAKSIQHALNRLIAEALPASGLCHDVGPVINAVQQREGEGRSALAGSFPLIKRKKRKEVIVAWLNYQISLFGDGVPHRLVDGVEQPCQPVLHVAHWTCEFSFEYDSYVGFPAQGWQPWRNEAQRLLCWDDSDSPYGDEWTYSLRLAQMEGDEALQHCVIAPALALLEGRSATEALPDDLPGLVFYQDKALGDGERDLLVMDAPSALA
;
A
#
# COMPACT_ATOMS: atom_id res chain seq x y z
N MET A 1 -7.71 41.64 -2.47
CA MET A 1 -6.59 41.02 -3.21
C MET A 1 -5.55 40.33 -2.32
N ASN A 2 -5.76 40.19 -0.98
CA ASN A 2 -4.80 39.53 -0.08
C ASN A 2 -5.20 38.10 0.35
N THR A 3 -6.49 37.77 0.39
CA THR A 3 -6.99 36.50 0.95
C THR A 3 -6.74 35.29 0.07
N GLU A 4 -6.73 35.45 -1.25
CA GLU A 4 -6.46 34.35 -2.20
C GLU A 4 -4.98 33.97 -2.24
N GLN A 5 -4.10 34.94 -2.04
CA GLN A 5 -2.64 34.73 -2.08
C GLN A 5 -2.11 34.11 -0.77
N GLU A 6 -2.68 34.50 0.38
CA GLU A 6 -2.40 33.87 1.68
C GLU A 6 -2.94 32.42 1.72
N GLY A 7 -4.12 32.16 1.16
CA GLY A 7 -4.69 30.81 1.09
C GLY A 7 -3.88 29.85 0.20
N ALA A 8 -3.36 30.34 -0.93
CA ALA A 8 -2.50 29.55 -1.82
C ALA A 8 -1.16 29.18 -1.17
N ASP A 9 -0.50 30.13 -0.50
CA ASP A 9 0.79 29.91 0.19
C ASP A 9 0.66 28.90 1.35
N HIS A 10 -0.44 28.96 2.11
CA HIS A 10 -0.74 27.98 3.15
C HIS A 10 -0.98 26.56 2.60
N SER A 11 -1.70 26.45 1.48
CA SER A 11 -1.96 25.15 0.81
C SER A 11 -0.67 24.53 0.26
N GLU A 12 0.18 25.33 -0.37
CA GLU A 12 1.45 24.86 -0.91
C GLU A 12 2.42 24.41 0.19
N LYS A 13 2.47 25.14 1.31
CA LYS A 13 3.27 24.76 2.47
C LYS A 13 2.82 23.43 3.08
N ALA A 14 1.51 23.24 3.25
CA ALA A 14 0.95 21.99 3.78
C ALA A 14 1.24 20.79 2.85
N ALA A 15 1.06 20.97 1.54
CA ALA A 15 1.39 19.93 0.56
C ALA A 15 2.89 19.56 0.57
N ASN A 16 3.77 20.56 0.73
CA ASN A 16 5.20 20.33 0.87
C ASN A 16 5.58 19.60 2.16
N GLU A 17 4.89 19.87 3.27
CA GLU A 17 5.09 19.18 4.54
C GLU A 17 4.65 17.72 4.46
N GLN A 18 3.47 17.44 3.92
CA GLN A 18 3.00 16.07 3.66
C GLN A 18 3.97 15.29 2.78
N TRP A 19 4.50 15.93 1.71
CA TRP A 19 5.50 15.30 0.86
C TRP A 19 6.80 14.97 1.62
N ARG A 20 7.27 15.88 2.49
CA ARG A 20 8.46 15.64 3.32
C ARG A 20 8.23 14.47 4.28
N GLN A 21 7.05 14.40 4.90
CA GLN A 21 6.67 13.29 5.76
C GLN A 21 6.67 11.97 4.97
N ALA A 22 6.02 11.94 3.79
CA ALA A 22 6.01 10.76 2.92
C ALA A 22 7.42 10.31 2.53
N LYS A 23 8.31 11.24 2.18
CA LYS A 23 9.72 10.93 1.89
C LYS A 23 10.46 10.38 3.12
N SER A 24 10.21 10.91 4.31
CA SER A 24 10.80 10.38 5.54
C SER A 24 10.35 8.95 5.80
N ILE A 25 9.07 8.66 5.63
CA ILE A 25 8.50 7.31 5.74
C ILE A 25 9.11 6.39 4.68
N GLN A 26 9.23 6.85 3.43
CA GLN A 26 9.89 6.11 2.34
C GLN A 26 11.32 5.71 2.72
N HIS A 27 12.10 6.65 3.27
CA HIS A 27 13.47 6.38 3.70
C HIS A 27 13.55 5.38 4.85
N ALA A 28 12.66 5.49 5.84
CA ALA A 28 12.59 4.54 6.95
C ALA A 28 12.18 3.14 6.47
N LEU A 29 11.12 3.02 5.67
CA LEU A 29 10.69 1.77 5.05
C LEU A 29 11.82 1.14 4.23
N ASN A 30 12.53 1.93 3.41
CA ASN A 30 13.60 1.38 2.59
C ASN A 30 14.72 0.74 3.40
N ARG A 31 15.07 1.36 4.54
CA ARG A 31 16.05 0.80 5.47
C ARG A 31 15.50 -0.44 6.18
N LEU A 32 14.32 -0.33 6.80
CA LEU A 32 13.74 -1.40 7.62
C LEU A 32 13.43 -2.66 6.80
N ILE A 33 12.89 -2.51 5.59
CA ILE A 33 12.63 -3.65 4.69
C ILE A 33 13.94 -4.32 4.26
N ALA A 34 14.95 -3.53 3.88
CA ALA A 34 16.26 -4.06 3.48
C ALA A 34 16.98 -4.80 4.62
N GLU A 35 16.73 -4.42 5.88
CA GLU A 35 17.25 -5.13 7.06
C GLU A 35 16.42 -6.38 7.40
N ALA A 36 15.09 -6.28 7.38
CA ALA A 36 14.20 -7.32 7.88
C ALA A 36 14.05 -8.51 6.91
N LEU A 37 13.99 -8.27 5.61
CA LEU A 37 13.80 -9.34 4.62
C LEU A 37 14.94 -10.37 4.63
N PRO A 38 16.24 -9.99 4.57
CA PRO A 38 17.33 -10.96 4.71
C PRO A 38 17.33 -11.66 6.08
N ALA A 39 17.02 -10.91 7.15
CA ALA A 39 16.98 -11.45 8.50
C ALA A 39 15.87 -12.49 8.72
N SER A 40 14.76 -12.39 7.98
CA SER A 40 13.65 -13.35 8.02
C SER A 40 14.01 -14.74 7.46
N GLY A 41 15.02 -14.82 6.59
CA GLY A 41 15.37 -16.04 5.87
C GLY A 41 14.39 -16.43 4.76
N LEU A 42 13.37 -15.61 4.46
CA LEU A 42 12.38 -15.87 3.41
C LEU A 42 12.96 -15.79 2.00
N CYS A 43 13.91 -14.88 1.79
CA CYS A 43 14.65 -14.71 0.54
C CYS A 43 16.16 -14.94 0.75
N HIS A 44 16.86 -15.28 -0.33
CA HIS A 44 18.32 -15.43 -0.29
C HIS A 44 19.02 -14.08 -0.14
N ASP A 45 18.50 -13.09 -0.85
CA ASP A 45 19.00 -11.72 -0.89
C ASP A 45 17.85 -10.78 -1.27
N VAL A 46 18.06 -9.49 -1.03
CA VAL A 46 17.18 -8.40 -1.46
C VAL A 46 17.97 -7.55 -2.43
N GLY A 47 17.52 -7.54 -3.69
CA GLY A 47 18.15 -6.70 -4.70
C GLY A 47 17.92 -5.20 -4.45
N PRO A 48 18.48 -4.32 -5.30
CA PRO A 48 18.33 -2.88 -5.12
C PRO A 48 16.85 -2.48 -5.20
N VAL A 49 16.42 -1.63 -4.25
CA VAL A 49 15.07 -1.06 -4.25
C VAL A 49 14.86 -0.18 -5.48
N ILE A 50 13.73 -0.37 -6.15
CA ILE A 50 13.25 0.53 -7.22
C ILE A 50 12.30 1.52 -6.58
N ASN A 51 12.56 2.82 -6.75
CA ASN A 51 11.68 3.87 -6.24
C ASN A 51 11.01 4.59 -7.42
N ALA A 52 9.72 4.87 -7.28
CA ALA A 52 8.95 5.63 -8.26
C ALA A 52 8.24 6.82 -7.59
N VAL A 53 7.93 7.85 -8.37
CA VAL A 53 7.17 9.03 -7.94
C VAL A 53 6.13 9.33 -9.01
N GLN A 54 4.90 9.61 -8.58
CA GLN A 54 3.83 10.07 -9.44
C GLN A 54 3.59 11.57 -9.22
N GLN A 55 3.46 12.30 -10.32
CA GLN A 55 3.06 13.70 -10.32
C GLN A 55 1.86 13.87 -11.25
N ARG A 56 0.83 14.56 -10.78
CA ARG A 56 -0.33 14.94 -11.58
C ARG A 56 -0.15 16.36 -12.08
N GLU A 57 -0.51 16.58 -13.34
CA GLU A 57 -0.43 17.88 -13.98
C GLU A 57 -1.34 18.88 -13.24
N GLY A 58 -0.81 20.06 -12.90
CA GLY A 58 -1.55 21.09 -12.15
C GLY A 58 -1.78 20.83 -10.65
N GLU A 59 -1.67 19.59 -10.18
CA GLU A 59 -1.93 19.20 -8.78
C GLU A 59 -0.66 18.86 -7.97
N GLY A 60 0.43 18.53 -8.66
CA GLY A 60 1.72 18.23 -8.02
C GLY A 60 1.92 16.75 -7.68
N ARG A 61 2.76 16.46 -6.69
CA ARG A 61 3.21 15.09 -6.39
C ARG A 61 2.14 14.32 -5.62
N SER A 62 1.54 13.32 -6.24
CA SER A 62 0.38 12.57 -5.72
C SER A 62 0.78 11.31 -4.95
N ALA A 63 1.86 10.65 -5.36
CA ALA A 63 2.28 9.39 -4.76
C ALA A 63 3.79 9.12 -4.91
N LEU A 64 4.28 8.19 -4.12
CA LEU A 64 5.59 7.56 -4.27
C LEU A 64 5.51 6.07 -3.96
N ALA A 65 6.45 5.29 -4.48
CA ALA A 65 6.49 3.85 -4.28
C ALA A 65 7.93 3.35 -4.08
N GLY A 66 8.04 2.17 -3.49
CA GLY A 66 9.27 1.40 -3.35
C GLY A 66 9.01 -0.09 -3.58
N SER A 67 9.87 -0.73 -4.37
CA SER A 67 9.72 -2.13 -4.79
C SER A 67 11.00 -2.90 -4.47
N PHE A 68 10.88 -3.96 -3.66
CA PHE A 68 11.96 -4.80 -3.19
C PHE A 68 11.92 -6.16 -3.88
N PRO A 69 12.89 -6.49 -4.74
CA PRO A 69 12.91 -7.78 -5.40
C PRO A 69 13.26 -8.87 -4.40
N LEU A 70 12.40 -9.89 -4.31
CA LEU A 70 12.63 -11.07 -3.48
C LEU A 70 13.42 -12.09 -4.30
N ILE A 71 14.70 -12.29 -3.96
CA ILE A 71 15.61 -13.13 -4.75
C ILE A 71 15.69 -14.53 -4.14
N LYS A 72 15.54 -15.56 -4.98
CA LYS A 72 15.86 -16.95 -4.63
C LYS A 72 16.95 -17.52 -5.54
N ARG A 73 17.74 -18.46 -5.01
CA ARG A 73 18.79 -19.14 -5.75
C ARG A 73 18.23 -20.40 -6.44
N LYS A 74 18.18 -20.41 -7.77
CA LYS A 74 17.75 -21.55 -8.59
C LYS A 74 18.89 -22.05 -9.47
N LYS A 75 19.34 -23.29 -9.27
CA LYS A 75 20.43 -23.93 -10.05
C LYS A 75 21.67 -23.04 -10.22
N ARG A 76 22.14 -22.44 -9.12
CA ARG A 76 23.28 -21.50 -9.03
C ARG A 76 23.06 -20.10 -9.62
N LYS A 77 21.88 -19.78 -10.15
CA LYS A 77 21.51 -18.41 -10.56
C LYS A 77 20.61 -17.77 -9.52
N GLU A 78 20.78 -16.48 -9.31
CA GLU A 78 19.83 -15.64 -8.58
C GLU A 78 18.70 -15.23 -9.52
N VAL A 79 17.47 -15.36 -9.04
CA VAL A 79 16.26 -15.06 -9.80
C VAL A 79 15.32 -14.29 -8.89
N ILE A 80 14.78 -13.18 -9.40
CA ILE A 80 13.68 -12.47 -8.76
C ILE A 80 12.44 -13.35 -8.91
N VAL A 81 11.85 -13.74 -7.79
CA VAL A 81 10.68 -14.64 -7.79
C VAL A 81 9.38 -13.93 -7.44
N ALA A 82 9.47 -12.77 -6.81
CA ALA A 82 8.36 -11.86 -6.52
C ALA A 82 8.93 -10.52 -6.02
N TRP A 83 8.04 -9.61 -5.63
CA TRP A 83 8.37 -8.29 -5.11
C TRP A 83 7.56 -8.02 -3.85
N LEU A 84 8.21 -7.41 -2.85
CA LEU A 84 7.51 -6.70 -1.79
C LEU A 84 7.48 -5.23 -2.17
N ASN A 85 6.27 -4.71 -2.36
CA ASN A 85 6.01 -3.36 -2.83
C ASN A 85 5.36 -2.55 -1.71
N TYR A 86 5.60 -1.24 -1.73
CA TYR A 86 4.76 -0.29 -1.04
C TYR A 86 4.50 0.95 -1.89
N GLN A 87 3.37 1.61 -1.64
CA GLN A 87 2.98 2.86 -2.27
C GLN A 87 2.40 3.81 -1.22
N ILE A 88 2.94 5.01 -1.11
CA ILE A 88 2.35 6.10 -0.32
C ILE A 88 1.54 6.98 -1.27
N SER A 89 0.24 7.07 -1.05
CA SER A 89 -0.69 7.88 -1.83
C SER A 89 -1.22 9.03 -0.98
N LEU A 90 -0.96 10.26 -1.45
CA LEU A 90 -1.35 11.49 -0.77
C LEU A 90 -2.71 12.00 -1.26
N PHE A 91 -2.96 11.89 -2.56
CA PHE A 91 -4.21 12.28 -3.21
C PHE A 91 -4.33 11.62 -4.58
N GLY A 92 -5.48 11.84 -5.24
CA GLY A 92 -5.78 11.29 -6.56
C GLY A 92 -6.14 9.81 -6.50
N ASP A 93 -5.86 9.11 -7.60
CA ASP A 93 -6.41 7.78 -7.83
C ASP A 93 -5.79 6.74 -6.89
N GLY A 94 -4.61 6.98 -6.31
CA GLY A 94 -4.06 6.08 -5.29
C GLY A 94 -4.81 6.09 -3.95
N VAL A 95 -5.75 7.02 -3.71
CA VAL A 95 -6.46 7.12 -2.43
C VAL A 95 -7.85 6.47 -2.52
N PRO A 96 -8.17 5.50 -1.66
CA PRO A 96 -9.47 4.86 -1.70
C PRO A 96 -10.58 5.79 -1.20
N HIS A 97 -11.80 5.52 -1.65
CA HIS A 97 -12.97 6.33 -1.33
C HIS A 97 -13.72 5.78 -0.11
N ARG A 98 -14.36 6.65 0.65
CA ARG A 98 -15.30 6.32 1.73
C ARG A 98 -16.64 7.01 1.48
N LEU A 99 -17.71 6.44 2.01
CA LEU A 99 -18.99 7.12 2.07
C LEU A 99 -19.05 8.04 3.29
N VAL A 100 -19.40 9.30 3.07
CA VAL A 100 -19.74 10.27 4.13
C VAL A 100 -21.08 10.89 3.78
N ASP A 101 -22.07 10.68 4.64
CA ASP A 101 -23.44 11.15 4.42
C ASP A 101 -24.03 10.72 3.06
N GLY A 102 -23.66 9.53 2.60
CA GLY A 102 -24.11 8.96 1.32
C GLY A 102 -23.35 9.48 0.08
N VAL A 103 -22.32 10.31 0.26
CA VAL A 103 -21.49 10.82 -0.82
C VAL A 103 -20.11 10.16 -0.78
N GLU A 104 -19.64 9.69 -1.93
CA GLU A 104 -18.29 9.15 -2.07
C GLU A 104 -17.27 10.28 -2.10
N GLN A 105 -16.29 10.17 -1.21
CA GLN A 105 -15.17 11.11 -1.15
C GLN A 105 -13.88 10.37 -0.86
N PRO A 106 -12.73 10.85 -1.35
CA PRO A 106 -11.44 10.26 -1.03
C PRO A 106 -11.23 10.25 0.48
N CYS A 107 -10.62 9.18 0.99
CA CYS A 107 -10.22 9.13 2.38
C CYS A 107 -8.92 9.93 2.61
N GLN A 108 -8.34 9.78 3.80
CA GLN A 108 -7.06 10.40 4.14
C GLN A 108 -5.90 9.70 3.41
N PRO A 109 -4.70 10.29 3.32
CA PRO A 109 -3.52 9.64 2.74
C PRO A 109 -3.28 8.23 3.30
N VAL A 110 -2.84 7.32 2.43
CA VAL A 110 -2.66 5.90 2.74
C VAL A 110 -1.30 5.38 2.30
N LEU A 111 -0.86 4.31 2.97
CA LEU A 111 0.26 3.47 2.60
C LEU A 111 -0.30 2.09 2.20
N HIS A 112 -0.12 1.72 0.94
CA HIS A 112 -0.37 0.37 0.45
C HIS A 112 0.88 -0.47 0.62
N VAL A 113 0.70 -1.72 1.02
CA VAL A 113 1.76 -2.73 1.12
C VAL A 113 1.28 -3.95 0.35
N ALA A 114 2.13 -4.48 -0.54
CA ALA A 114 1.72 -5.51 -1.46
C ALA A 114 2.82 -6.53 -1.74
N HIS A 115 2.43 -7.76 -2.00
CA HIS A 115 3.28 -8.80 -2.56
C HIS A 115 2.77 -9.16 -3.95
N TRP A 116 3.49 -8.74 -5.01
CA TRP A 116 3.16 -9.02 -6.41
C TRP A 116 4.35 -9.68 -7.13
N THR A 117 4.11 -10.22 -8.31
CA THR A 117 5.08 -10.84 -9.21
C THR A 117 5.89 -9.81 -10.01
N CYS A 118 5.44 -8.55 -10.01
CA CYS A 118 6.12 -7.40 -10.59
C CYS A 118 6.31 -6.26 -9.58
N GLU A 119 7.22 -5.35 -9.92
CA GLU A 119 7.45 -4.11 -9.21
C GLU A 119 6.30 -3.11 -9.43
N PHE A 120 6.14 -2.17 -8.48
CA PHE A 120 5.31 -1.01 -8.73
C PHE A 120 5.93 -0.07 -9.77
N SER A 121 5.10 0.35 -10.73
CA SER A 121 5.42 1.34 -11.76
C SER A 121 4.18 2.18 -12.10
N PHE A 122 4.30 3.50 -11.93
CA PHE A 122 3.28 4.45 -12.36
C PHE A 122 3.26 4.67 -13.88
N GLU A 123 4.31 4.25 -14.61
CA GLU A 123 4.38 4.38 -16.06
C GLU A 123 3.70 3.20 -16.78
N TYR A 124 3.69 2.03 -16.14
CA TYR A 124 3.13 0.80 -16.70
C TYR A 124 1.82 0.39 -16.02
N ASP A 125 1.18 1.31 -15.30
CA ASP A 125 -0.06 1.07 -14.54
C ASP A 125 -0.01 -0.15 -13.60
N SER A 126 1.19 -0.47 -13.10
CA SER A 126 1.43 -1.51 -12.10
C SER A 126 1.47 -0.86 -10.72
N TYR A 127 0.33 -0.41 -10.20
CA TYR A 127 0.26 0.26 -8.89
C TYR A 127 -1.17 0.17 -8.35
N VAL A 128 -1.37 0.51 -7.07
CA VAL A 128 -2.70 0.48 -6.45
C VAL A 128 -3.45 1.77 -6.79
N GLY A 129 -4.60 1.68 -7.46
CA GLY A 129 -5.36 2.87 -7.86
C GLY A 129 -6.87 2.66 -7.95
N PHE A 130 -7.66 3.51 -7.33
CA PHE A 130 -9.12 3.48 -7.27
C PHE A 130 -9.74 4.33 -8.39
N PRO A 131 -10.90 3.91 -8.97
CA PRO A 131 -11.71 2.75 -8.60
C PRO A 131 -11.03 1.41 -8.89
N ALA A 132 -11.32 0.41 -8.06
CA ALA A 132 -10.65 -0.88 -8.03
C ALA A 132 -10.97 -1.84 -9.18
N GLN A 133 -11.81 -1.38 -10.11
CA GLN A 133 -12.30 -2.16 -11.23
C GLN A 133 -11.19 -2.55 -12.21
N GLY A 134 -10.14 -1.73 -12.34
CA GLY A 134 -9.08 -1.93 -13.35
C GLY A 134 -8.17 -3.13 -13.09
N TRP A 135 -8.29 -3.77 -11.92
CA TRP A 135 -7.38 -4.82 -11.44
C TRP A 135 -8.09 -6.12 -11.10
N GLN A 136 -9.35 -6.26 -11.51
CA GLN A 136 -10.09 -7.51 -11.31
C GLN A 136 -9.54 -8.67 -12.18
N PRO A 137 -9.72 -9.94 -11.75
CA PRO A 137 -10.43 -10.35 -10.54
C PRO A 137 -9.56 -10.33 -9.28
N TRP A 138 -10.08 -9.77 -8.19
CA TRP A 138 -9.52 -9.87 -6.84
C TRP A 138 -10.56 -10.42 -5.86
N ARG A 139 -10.11 -11.02 -4.76
CA ARG A 139 -10.94 -11.30 -3.57
C ARG A 139 -10.63 -10.31 -2.46
N ASN A 140 -11.65 -9.93 -1.71
CA ASN A 140 -11.49 -9.18 -0.47
C ASN A 140 -11.56 -10.16 0.72
N GLU A 141 -10.41 -10.54 1.24
CA GLU A 141 -10.27 -11.47 2.35
C GLU A 141 -10.33 -10.74 3.68
N ALA A 142 -11.25 -11.19 4.54
CA ALA A 142 -11.49 -10.64 5.88
C ALA A 142 -11.66 -9.11 5.91
N GLN A 143 -12.15 -8.52 4.81
CA GLN A 143 -12.37 -7.08 4.65
C GLN A 143 -11.10 -6.22 4.76
N ARG A 144 -9.91 -6.80 4.62
CA ARG A 144 -8.63 -6.11 4.93
C ARG A 144 -7.48 -6.43 3.98
N LEU A 145 -7.54 -7.59 3.33
CA LEU A 145 -6.51 -8.07 2.43
C LEU A 145 -7.14 -8.34 1.06
N LEU A 146 -6.67 -7.65 0.04
CA LEU A 146 -7.07 -7.90 -1.34
C LEU A 146 -6.12 -8.95 -1.91
N CYS A 147 -6.64 -10.03 -2.49
CA CYS A 147 -5.81 -11.12 -3.01
C CYS A 147 -6.13 -11.44 -4.48
N TRP A 148 -5.12 -11.87 -5.22
CA TRP A 148 -5.21 -12.37 -6.58
C TRP A 148 -4.66 -13.79 -6.64
N ASP A 149 -5.50 -14.71 -7.12
CA ASP A 149 -5.21 -16.12 -7.28
C ASP A 149 -4.20 -16.35 -8.41
N ASP A 150 -3.68 -17.58 -8.49
CA ASP A 150 -2.84 -18.06 -9.59
C ASP A 150 -1.49 -17.32 -9.74
N SER A 151 -0.92 -16.89 -8.62
CA SER A 151 0.45 -16.39 -8.59
C SER A 151 1.48 -17.49 -8.78
N ASP A 152 2.45 -17.28 -9.66
CA ASP A 152 3.65 -18.12 -9.79
C ASP A 152 4.68 -17.86 -8.65
N SER A 153 4.35 -16.96 -7.72
CA SER A 153 5.22 -16.64 -6.59
C SER A 153 5.36 -17.82 -5.63
N PRO A 154 6.58 -18.11 -5.15
CA PRO A 154 6.80 -19.13 -4.13
C PRO A 154 6.35 -18.70 -2.73
N TYR A 155 5.74 -17.52 -2.58
CA TYR A 155 5.15 -17.03 -1.33
C TYR A 155 3.61 -17.12 -1.32
N GLY A 156 3.01 -17.76 -2.32
CA GLY A 156 1.55 -17.89 -2.46
C GLY A 156 0.93 -16.79 -3.30
N ASP A 157 -0.38 -16.60 -3.13
CA ASP A 157 -1.19 -15.60 -3.84
C ASP A 157 -0.59 -14.18 -3.74
N GLU A 158 -0.86 -13.35 -4.75
CA GLU A 158 -0.53 -11.94 -4.67
C GLU A 158 -1.53 -11.26 -3.75
N TRP A 159 -1.07 -10.25 -3.01
CA TRP A 159 -1.93 -9.54 -2.07
C TRP A 159 -1.57 -8.09 -1.88
N THR A 160 -2.54 -7.30 -1.41
CA THR A 160 -2.39 -5.88 -1.03
C THR A 160 -3.24 -5.59 0.19
N TYR A 161 -2.66 -4.91 1.18
CA TYR A 161 -3.42 -4.25 2.25
C TYR A 161 -3.01 -2.78 2.36
N SER A 162 -3.83 -1.99 3.06
CA SER A 162 -3.62 -0.55 3.16
C SER A 162 -3.68 -0.07 4.60
N LEU A 163 -2.89 0.95 4.90
CA LEU A 163 -2.79 1.60 6.21
C LEU A 163 -3.03 3.10 6.05
N ARG A 164 -3.65 3.73 7.04
CA ARG A 164 -3.75 5.20 7.12
C ARG A 164 -2.37 5.77 7.41
N LEU A 165 -1.88 6.64 6.53
CA LEU A 165 -0.51 7.17 6.60
C LEU A 165 -0.25 7.94 7.91
N ALA A 166 -1.27 8.60 8.46
CA ALA A 166 -1.19 9.35 9.71
C ALA A 166 -0.82 8.49 10.94
N GLN A 167 -0.90 7.16 10.85
CA GLN A 167 -0.52 6.23 11.92
C GLN A 167 0.89 5.64 11.72
N MET A 168 1.59 6.02 10.64
CA MET A 168 2.86 5.43 10.21
C MET A 168 4.07 6.32 10.56
N GLU A 169 4.08 6.89 11.76
CA GLU A 169 5.17 7.74 12.22
C GLU A 169 6.18 6.95 13.07
N GLY A 170 7.45 6.99 12.65
CA GLY A 170 8.56 6.37 13.37
C GLY A 170 8.76 4.89 13.06
N ASP A 171 9.98 4.42 13.35
CA ASP A 171 10.41 3.05 13.03
C ASP A 171 9.56 1.97 13.72
N GLU A 172 9.13 2.21 14.97
CA GLU A 172 8.32 1.24 15.73
C GLU A 172 6.96 1.00 15.07
N ALA A 173 6.28 2.07 14.64
CA ALA A 173 5.01 1.97 13.94
C ALA A 173 5.17 1.21 12.62
N LEU A 174 6.22 1.52 11.84
CA LEU A 174 6.50 0.82 10.59
C LEU A 174 6.85 -0.65 10.83
N GLN A 175 7.64 -0.96 11.86
CA GLN A 175 7.98 -2.33 12.21
C GLN A 175 6.72 -3.15 12.57
N HIS A 176 5.84 -2.58 13.38
CA HIS A 176 4.63 -3.24 13.87
C HIS A 176 3.51 -3.33 12.83
N CYS A 177 3.31 -2.28 12.02
CA CYS A 177 2.17 -2.18 11.09
C CYS A 177 2.49 -2.59 9.66
N VAL A 178 3.77 -2.50 9.25
CA VAL A 178 4.21 -2.80 7.88
C VAL A 178 5.08 -4.05 7.85
N ILE A 179 6.21 -4.02 8.55
CA ILE A 179 7.24 -5.06 8.40
C ILE A 179 6.75 -6.40 8.94
N ALA A 180 6.31 -6.47 10.20
CA ALA A 180 5.89 -7.72 10.82
C ALA A 180 4.66 -8.34 10.10
N PRO A 181 3.60 -7.59 9.76
CA PRO A 181 2.48 -8.12 8.98
C PRO A 181 2.87 -8.61 7.59
N ALA A 182 3.70 -7.86 6.85
CA ALA A 182 4.14 -8.29 5.52
C ALA A 182 4.95 -9.59 5.57
N LEU A 183 5.86 -9.73 6.55
CA LEU A 183 6.60 -10.98 6.75
C LEU A 183 5.67 -12.14 7.12
N ALA A 184 4.71 -11.92 8.03
CA ALA A 184 3.72 -12.93 8.40
C ALA A 184 2.89 -13.39 7.19
N LEU A 185 2.46 -12.49 6.32
CA LEU A 185 1.75 -12.83 5.09
C LEU A 185 2.65 -13.62 4.11
N LEU A 186 3.91 -13.22 3.93
CA LEU A 186 4.88 -13.96 3.10
C LEU A 186 5.21 -15.36 3.66
N GLU A 187 5.07 -15.54 4.98
CA GLU A 187 5.16 -16.84 5.67
C GLU A 187 3.89 -17.71 5.51
N GLY A 188 2.83 -17.17 4.91
CA GLY A 188 1.57 -17.86 4.69
C GLY A 188 0.61 -17.81 5.90
N ARG A 189 0.77 -16.84 6.80
CA ARG A 189 -0.24 -16.57 7.83
C ARG A 189 -1.53 -16.06 7.20
N SER A 190 -2.67 -16.35 7.84
CA SER A 190 -3.96 -15.86 7.36
C SER A 190 -4.08 -14.34 7.48
N ALA A 191 -4.98 -13.73 6.71
CA ALA A 191 -5.23 -12.29 6.74
C ALA A 191 -5.52 -11.78 8.16
N THR A 192 -6.33 -12.49 8.94
CA THR A 192 -6.70 -12.09 10.30
C THR A 192 -5.58 -12.26 11.33
N GLU A 193 -4.64 -13.20 11.10
CA GLU A 193 -3.49 -13.39 11.99
C GLU A 193 -2.42 -12.32 11.74
N ALA A 194 -2.14 -12.02 10.47
CA ALA A 194 -1.12 -11.04 10.10
C ALA A 194 -1.60 -9.59 10.25
N LEU A 195 -2.90 -9.34 10.03
CA LEU A 195 -3.54 -8.03 10.07
C LEU A 195 -4.69 -8.06 11.07
N PRO A 196 -4.44 -8.05 12.39
CA PRO A 196 -5.50 -8.12 13.39
C PRO A 196 -6.38 -6.85 13.39
N ASP A 197 -7.59 -6.95 13.97
CA ASP A 197 -8.58 -5.85 13.98
C ASP A 197 -8.08 -4.58 14.67
N ASP A 198 -7.18 -4.74 15.65
CA ASP A 198 -6.58 -3.67 16.43
C ASP A 198 -5.27 -3.12 15.83
N LEU A 199 -4.86 -3.60 14.64
CA LEU A 199 -3.65 -3.11 13.97
C LEU A 199 -3.79 -1.62 13.65
N PRO A 200 -2.91 -0.74 14.20
CA PRO A 200 -3.05 0.70 14.02
C PRO A 200 -3.08 1.13 12.56
N GLY A 201 -4.12 1.88 12.22
CA GLY A 201 -4.27 2.46 10.89
C GLY A 201 -4.74 1.49 9.81
N LEU A 202 -5.01 0.21 10.10
CA LEU A 202 -5.52 -0.73 9.11
C LEU A 202 -6.79 -0.21 8.42
N VAL A 203 -6.80 -0.28 7.09
CA VAL A 203 -7.93 0.11 6.26
C VAL A 203 -8.77 -1.13 5.99
N PHE A 204 -10.07 -1.02 6.27
CA PHE A 204 -11.04 -2.05 5.98
C PHE A 204 -11.86 -1.67 4.76
N TYR A 205 -12.23 -2.66 3.96
CA TYR A 205 -12.94 -2.50 2.71
C TYR A 205 -14.26 -3.25 2.68
N GLN A 206 -15.25 -2.60 2.07
CA GLN A 206 -16.51 -3.20 1.64
C GLN A 206 -16.55 -3.24 0.11
N ASP A 207 -16.97 -4.38 -0.43
CA ASP A 207 -17.23 -4.54 -1.86
C ASP A 207 -18.44 -3.69 -2.28
N LYS A 208 -18.26 -2.88 -3.31
CA LYS A 208 -19.31 -2.08 -3.94
C LYS A 208 -19.62 -2.66 -5.31
N ALA A 209 -20.81 -3.22 -5.50
CA ALA A 209 -21.22 -3.70 -6.82
C ALA A 209 -21.42 -2.53 -7.79
N LEU A 210 -20.83 -2.62 -8.98
CA LEU A 210 -21.00 -1.61 -10.04
C LEU A 210 -22.00 -2.04 -11.13
N GLY A 211 -22.32 -3.34 -11.21
CA GLY A 211 -23.12 -3.94 -12.27
C GLY A 211 -22.31 -4.94 -13.10
N ASP A 212 -22.98 -5.82 -13.85
CA ASP A 212 -22.34 -6.79 -14.77
C ASP A 212 -21.20 -7.66 -14.20
N GLY A 213 -21.21 -7.88 -12.88
CA GLY A 213 -20.18 -8.65 -12.17
C GLY A 213 -18.95 -7.84 -11.75
N GLU A 214 -18.86 -6.57 -12.16
CA GLU A 214 -17.83 -5.64 -11.75
C GLU A 214 -18.09 -5.08 -10.34
N ARG A 215 -16.99 -4.81 -9.64
CA ARG A 215 -16.96 -4.34 -8.26
C ARG A 215 -15.87 -3.31 -8.04
N ASP A 216 -16.14 -2.41 -7.11
CA ASP A 216 -15.21 -1.45 -6.56
C ASP A 216 -15.05 -1.69 -5.05
N LEU A 217 -14.22 -0.89 -4.39
CA LEU A 217 -13.96 -0.95 -2.96
C LEU A 217 -14.29 0.39 -2.31
N LEU A 218 -15.03 0.33 -1.22
CA LEU A 218 -15.24 1.46 -0.33
C LEU A 218 -14.56 1.19 1.01
N VAL A 219 -13.85 2.18 1.52
CA VAL A 219 -13.33 2.15 2.90
C VAL A 219 -14.50 2.19 3.86
N MET A 220 -14.46 1.29 4.84
CA MET A 220 -15.38 1.24 5.96
C MET A 220 -14.64 1.46 7.29
N ASP A 221 -15.40 1.73 8.34
CA ASP A 221 -14.85 1.72 9.69
C ASP A 221 -14.45 0.29 10.08
N ALA A 222 -13.52 0.18 11.03
CA ALA A 222 -13.10 -1.11 11.54
C ALA A 222 -14.32 -1.92 12.02
N PRO A 223 -14.37 -3.24 11.77
CA PRO A 223 -15.39 -4.10 12.32
C PRO A 223 -15.45 -3.85 13.83
N SER A 224 -16.61 -3.44 14.34
CA SER A 224 -16.76 -3.28 15.79
C SER A 224 -16.50 -4.64 16.41
N ALA A 225 -15.47 -4.74 17.28
CA ALA A 225 -15.31 -5.90 18.12
C ALA A 225 -16.63 -6.10 18.87
N LEU A 226 -17.37 -7.15 18.54
CA LEU A 226 -18.55 -7.53 19.31
C LEU A 226 -18.07 -7.74 20.75
N ALA A 227 -18.42 -6.79 21.62
CA ALA A 227 -18.20 -6.88 23.06
C ALA A 227 -19.05 -7.99 23.69
#